data_AF-A0A3G1A937-F1
#
_entry.id   AF-A0A3G1A937-F1
#
_cell.length_a   1.000
_cell.length_b   1.000
_cell.length_c   1.000
_cell.angle_alpha   90.00
_cell.angle_beta   90.00
_cell.angle_gamma   90.00
#
_symmetry.space_group_name_H-M   'P 1'
#
loop_
_entity.id
_entity.type
_entity.pdbx_description
1 polymer ?
#
loop_
_entity_poly.entity_id
_entity_poly.type
_entity_poly.pdbx_seq_one_letter_code
_entity_poly.pdbx_strand_id
1 'polypeptide(L)'
;MWKEHVLQKMIDVDTARGLVEILMGALCVVPLESIKGVEMEVYELASRERLTVYDASYLYIARRDKLTLVSDDDKLLSKASRYVGTARTMDILKRF
;
A
#
# COMPACT_ATOMS: atom_id res chain seq x y z
N MET A 1 8.34 2.93 11.67
CA MET A 1 8.79 2.57 13.04
C MET A 1 10.30 2.60 13.21
N TRP A 2 11.07 1.82 12.43
CA TRP A 2 12.53 1.76 12.59
C TRP A 2 13.20 3.12 12.35
N LYS A 3 12.81 3.84 11.29
CA LYS A 3 13.42 5.13 10.94
C LYS A 3 13.19 6.16 12.04
N GLU A 4 11.97 6.21 12.58
CA GLU A 4 11.54 7.12 13.63
C GLU A 4 12.31 6.86 14.94
N HIS A 5 12.57 5.59 15.28
CA HIS A 5 13.35 5.23 16.46
C HIS A 5 14.87 5.38 16.25
N VAL A 6 15.43 4.72 15.23
CA VAL A 6 16.87 4.54 15.08
C VAL A 6 17.54 5.73 14.40
N LEU A 7 16.98 6.21 13.28
CA LEU A 7 17.60 7.29 12.50
C LEU A 7 17.20 8.67 13.01
N GLN A 8 15.92 8.85 13.33
CA GLN A 8 15.36 10.15 13.69
C GLN A 8 15.29 10.37 15.21
N LYS A 9 15.40 9.31 16.02
CA LYS A 9 15.35 9.37 17.49
C LYS A 9 14.12 10.11 18.04
N MET A 10 12.99 10.00 17.32
CA MET A 10 11.73 10.67 17.63
C MET A 10 10.93 9.93 18.70
N ILE A 11 11.14 8.62 18.83
CA ILE A 11 10.43 7.73 19.77
C ILE A 11 11.44 6.83 20.49
N ASP A 12 11.15 6.50 21.75
CA ASP A 12 11.93 5.52 22.52
C ASP A 12 11.65 4.07 22.07
N VAL A 13 12.42 3.14 22.61
CA VAL A 13 12.37 1.72 22.23
C VAL A 13 11.07 1.04 22.65
N ASP A 14 10.47 1.44 23.77
CA ASP A 14 9.25 0.81 24.29
C ASP A 14 8.03 1.29 23.50
N THR A 15 7.98 2.59 23.18
CA THR A 15 7.00 3.17 22.24
C THR A 15 7.12 2.52 20.87
N ALA A 16 8.35 2.36 20.35
CA ALA A 16 8.59 1.70 19.08
C ALA A 16 8.12 0.24 19.09
N ARG A 17 8.39 -0.50 20.18
CA ARG A 17 7.95 -1.89 20.35
C ARG A 17 6.43 -2.01 20.35
N GLY A 18 5.74 -1.22 21.18
CA GLY A 18 4.27 -1.27 21.27
C GLY A 18 3.60 -0.96 19.93
N LEU A 19 4.11 0.02 19.18
CA LEU A 19 3.60 0.34 17.85
C LEU A 19 3.86 -0.78 16.83
N VAL A 20 5.01 -1.46 16.89
CA VAL A 20 5.27 -2.64 16.04
C VAL A 20 4.32 -3.78 16.37
N GLU A 21 4.06 -4.06 17.66
CA GLU A 21 3.13 -5.10 18.09
C GLU A 21 1.70 -4.85 17.57
N ILE A 22 1.23 -3.59 17.65
CA ILE A 22 -0.07 -3.19 17.08
C ILE A 22 -0.09 -3.41 15.56
N LEU A 23 0.98 -3.02 14.87
CA LEU A 23 1.11 -3.17 13.41
C LEU A 23 1.10 -4.64 13.00
N MET A 24 1.78 -5.51 13.77
CA MET A 24 1.77 -6.96 13.55
C MET A 24 0.37 -7.54 13.73
N GLY A 25 -0.36 -7.14 14.76
CA GLY A 25 -1.74 -7.56 14.97
C GLY A 25 -2.65 -7.16 13.80
N ALA A 26 -2.53 -5.92 13.31
CA ALA A 26 -3.29 -5.43 12.17
C ALA A 26 -2.94 -6.18 10.87
N LEU A 27 -1.65 -6.41 10.59
CA LEU A 27 -1.22 -7.10 9.36
C LEU A 27 -1.61 -8.59 9.36
N CYS A 28 -1.77 -9.22 10.53
CA CYS A 28 -2.14 -10.62 10.63
C CYS A 28 -3.55 -10.92 10.09
N VAL A 29 -4.45 -9.94 10.10
CA VAL A 29 -5.84 -10.10 9.62
C VAL A 29 -6.04 -9.61 8.18
N VAL A 30 -5.03 -9.01 7.57
CA VAL A 30 -5.08 -8.55 6.18
C VAL A 30 -4.67 -9.70 5.25
N PRO A 31 -5.52 -10.11 4.29
CA PRO A 31 -5.14 -11.10 3.29
C PRO A 31 -3.88 -10.68 2.53
N LEU A 32 -2.90 -11.59 2.44
CA LEU A 32 -1.66 -11.32 1.73
C LEU A 32 -1.77 -11.79 0.28
N GLU A 33 -1.77 -10.83 -0.64
CA GLU A 33 -1.75 -11.09 -2.08
C GLU A 33 -0.32 -11.17 -2.62
N SER A 34 -0.14 -12.02 -3.63
CA SER A 34 1.15 -12.22 -4.29
C SER A 34 1.08 -11.90 -5.79
N ILE A 35 2.15 -11.31 -6.30
CA ILE A 35 2.38 -11.13 -7.74
C ILE A 35 3.25 -12.25 -8.34
N LYS A 36 3.50 -13.32 -7.58
CA LYS A 36 4.29 -14.45 -8.07
C LYS A 36 3.62 -15.09 -9.29
N GLY A 37 4.36 -15.26 -10.38
CA GLY A 37 3.87 -15.80 -11.65
C GLY A 37 3.24 -14.77 -12.60
N VAL A 38 3.14 -13.51 -12.19
CA VAL A 38 2.63 -12.39 -13.01
C VAL A 38 3.58 -11.18 -12.98
N GLU A 39 4.83 -11.39 -12.59
CA GLU A 39 5.84 -10.33 -12.39
C GLU A 39 6.06 -9.51 -13.67
N MET A 40 6.03 -10.17 -14.84
CA MET A 40 6.20 -9.49 -16.12
C MET A 40 5.01 -8.57 -16.44
N GLU A 41 3.78 -8.99 -16.12
CA GLU A 41 2.59 -8.15 -16.32
C GLU A 41 2.62 -6.91 -15.41
N VAL A 42 3.08 -7.09 -14.16
CA VAL A 42 3.30 -5.98 -13.23
C VAL A 42 4.38 -5.04 -13.75
N TYR A 43 5.49 -5.59 -14.27
CA TYR A 43 6.57 -4.79 -14.84
C TYR A 43 6.12 -4.00 -16.09
N GLU A 44 5.32 -4.61 -16.96
CA GLU A 44 4.74 -3.95 -18.13
C GLU A 44 3.78 -2.83 -17.71
N LEU A 45 2.95 -3.06 -16.69
CA LEU A 45 2.08 -2.04 -16.12
C LEU A 45 2.89 -0.88 -15.54
N ALA A 46 3.95 -1.18 -14.77
CA ALA A 46 4.85 -0.18 -14.20
C ALA A 46 5.50 0.68 -15.29
N SER A 47 6.01 0.03 -16.33
CA SER A 47 6.68 0.67 -17.47
C SER A 47 5.72 1.58 -18.24
N ARG A 48 4.51 1.08 -18.54
CA ARG A 48 3.47 1.81 -19.26
C ARG A 48 3.00 3.05 -18.50
N GLU A 49 2.83 2.92 -17.19
CA GLU A 49 2.27 3.99 -16.35
C GLU A 49 3.30 4.88 -15.66
N ARG A 50 4.60 4.58 -15.85
CA ARG A 50 5.73 5.24 -15.19
C ARG A 50 5.57 5.22 -13.66
N LEU A 51 5.16 4.07 -13.15
CA LEU A 51 5.05 3.74 -11.74
C LEU A 51 6.27 2.93 -11.28
N THR A 52 6.53 2.92 -9.98
CA THR A 52 7.46 1.92 -9.44
C THR A 52 6.84 0.52 -9.57
N VAL A 53 7.66 -0.53 -9.57
CA VAL A 53 7.15 -1.92 -9.53
C VAL A 53 6.27 -2.14 -8.30
N TYR A 54 6.57 -1.47 -7.18
CA TYR A 54 5.75 -1.50 -5.96
C TYR A 54 4.36 -0.89 -6.17
N ASP A 55 4.29 0.32 -6.74
CA ASP A 55 2.99 0.96 -7.00
C ASP A 55 2.15 0.18 -8.02
N ALA A 56 2.81 -0.34 -9.04
CA ALA A 56 2.18 -1.16 -10.06
C ALA A 56 1.69 -2.51 -9.50
N SER A 57 2.34 -3.10 -8.50
CA SER A 57 1.87 -4.35 -7.90
C SER A 57 0.55 -4.15 -7.17
N TYR A 58 0.39 -3.08 -6.39
CA TYR A 58 -0.88 -2.73 -5.75
C TYR A 58 -1.99 -2.48 -6.78
N LEU A 59 -1.69 -1.71 -7.83
CA LEU A 59 -2.65 -1.45 -8.90
C LEU A 59 -3.04 -2.73 -9.67
N TYR A 60 -2.06 -3.59 -9.95
CA TYR A 60 -2.29 -4.86 -10.65
C TYR A 60 -3.25 -5.75 -9.85
N ILE A 61 -2.98 -5.97 -8.57
CA ILE A 61 -3.83 -6.78 -7.69
C ILE A 61 -5.23 -6.18 -7.59
N ALA A 62 -5.34 -4.87 -7.36
CA ALA A 62 -6.64 -4.21 -7.32
C ALA A 62 -7.43 -4.38 -8.61
N ARG A 63 -6.77 -4.30 -9.78
CA ARG A 63 -7.42 -4.49 -11.08
C ARG A 63 -7.83 -5.93 -11.32
N ARG A 64 -6.95 -6.89 -11.02
CA ARG A 64 -7.18 -8.34 -11.19
C ARG A 64 -8.41 -8.78 -10.39
N ASP A 65 -8.50 -8.31 -9.15
CA ASP A 65 -9.50 -8.77 -8.19
C ASP A 65 -10.70 -7.81 -8.07
N LYS A 66 -10.75 -6.77 -8.92
CA LYS A 66 -11.81 -5.74 -8.97
C LYS A 66 -12.03 -5.02 -7.63
N LEU A 67 -10.93 -4.72 -6.93
CA LEU A 67 -10.92 -4.02 -5.65
C LEU A 67 -10.80 -2.51 -5.85
N THR A 68 -11.16 -1.76 -4.80
CA THR A 68 -10.86 -0.32 -4.71
C THR A 68 -9.43 -0.15 -4.20
N LEU A 69 -8.60 0.63 -4.91
CA LEU A 69 -7.26 0.98 -4.42
C LEU A 69 -7.34 2.15 -3.45
N VAL A 70 -6.86 1.95 -2.23
CA VAL A 70 -6.83 2.97 -1.18
C VAL A 70 -5.40 3.47 -1.02
N SER A 71 -5.17 4.77 -1.20
CA SER A 71 -3.86 5.39 -0.97
C SER A 71 -4.01 6.89 -0.77
N ASP A 72 -3.07 7.53 -0.08
CA ASP A 72 -2.98 8.99 -0.04
C ASP A 72 -1.95 9.56 -1.03
N ASP A 73 -1.29 8.70 -1.82
CA ASP A 73 -0.39 9.09 -2.92
C ASP A 73 -1.19 9.54 -4.15
N ASP A 74 -1.20 10.85 -4.40
CA ASP A 74 -1.91 11.46 -5.54
C ASP A 74 -1.43 10.95 -6.90
N LYS A 75 -0.12 10.68 -7.05
CA LYS A 75 0.44 10.22 -8.32
C LYS A 75 -0.08 8.82 -8.62
N LEU A 76 -0.05 7.92 -7.64
CA LEU A 76 -0.60 6.56 -7.79
C LEU A 76 -2.11 6.62 -8.07
N LEU A 77 -2.89 7.36 -7.28
CA LEU A 77 -4.33 7.44 -7.47
C LEU A 77 -4.74 8.01 -8.84
N SER A 78 -4.05 9.06 -9.30
CA SER A 78 -4.30 9.64 -10.63
C SER A 78 -4.11 8.61 -11.75
N LYS A 79 -3.14 7.70 -11.60
CA LYS A 79 -2.89 6.63 -12.57
C LYS A 79 -3.88 5.49 -12.41
N ALA A 80 -4.19 5.10 -11.18
CA ALA A 80 -5.04 3.97 -10.83
C ALA A 80 -6.53 4.16 -11.15
N SER A 81 -7.04 5.38 -11.04
CA SER A 81 -8.45 5.72 -11.30
C SER A 81 -8.96 5.39 -12.70
N ARG A 82 -8.05 5.19 -13.67
CA ARG A 82 -8.38 4.71 -15.03
C ARG A 82 -8.66 3.21 -15.10
N TYR A 83 -8.30 2.46 -14.06
CA TYR A 83 -8.34 1.00 -14.03
C TYR A 83 -9.29 0.45 -12.96
N VAL A 84 -9.37 1.13 -11.81
CA VAL A 84 -10.12 0.69 -10.62
C VAL A 84 -10.75 1.87 -9.90
N GLY A 85 -11.71 1.59 -9.02
CA GLY A 85 -12.14 2.57 -8.03
C GLY A 85 -10.97 2.98 -7.13
N THR A 86 -10.91 4.25 -6.75
CA THR A 86 -9.88 4.79 -5.87
C THR A 86 -10.49 5.53 -4.69
N ALA A 87 -9.85 5.45 -3.53
CA ALA A 87 -10.25 6.20 -2.34
C ALA A 87 -9.02 6.67 -1.55
N ARG A 88 -9.17 7.75 -0.80
CA ARG A 88 -8.19 8.20 0.20
C ARG A 88 -8.51 7.62 1.56
N THR A 89 -7.54 7.61 2.47
CA THR A 89 -7.75 7.11 3.84
C THR A 89 -8.90 7.85 4.52
N MET A 90 -8.96 9.17 4.34
CA MET A 90 -10.02 10.02 4.90
C MET A 90 -11.42 9.72 4.35
N ASP A 91 -11.54 9.15 3.15
CA ASP A 91 -12.83 8.77 2.59
C ASP A 91 -13.40 7.52 3.27
N ILE A 92 -12.53 6.67 3.81
CA ILE A 92 -12.89 5.46 4.56
C ILE A 92 -13.21 5.82 6.01
N LEU A 93 -12.40 6.68 6.64
CA LEU A 93 -12.62 7.07 8.04
C LEU A 93 -13.96 7.77 8.26
N LYS A 94 -14.49 8.50 7.26
CA LYS A 94 -15.82 9.13 7.34
C LYS A 94 -16.99 8.13 7.36
N ARG A 95 -16.74 6.85 7.11
CA ARG A 95 -17.77 5.79 7.08
C ARG A 95 -17.91 5.07 8.44
N PHE A 96 -17.03 5.38 9.39
CA PHE A 96 -17.03 4.86 10.76
C PHE A 96 -17.18 6.02 11.74
#